data_AF-N9M521-F1
#
_entry.id   AF-N9M521-F1
#
_cell.length_a   1.000
_cell.length_b   1.000
_cell.length_c   1.000
_cell.angle_alpha   90.00
_cell.angle_beta   90.00
_cell.angle_gamma   90.00
#
_symmetry.space_group_name_H-M   'P 1'
#
loop_
_entity.id
_entity.type
_entity.pdbx_description
1 polymer ?
#
loop_
_entity_poly.entity_id
_entity_poly.type
_entity_poly.pdbx_seq_one_letter_code
_entity_poly.pdbx_strand_id
1 'polypeptide(L)'
;MNYALDEITPLIKKWTTNIRLPEIVKEMTRRYYYKAVIEQSESNIQAELEKCKKDPVHWFNHWVWTYDPRGMAFGLPANLPFVLRPKQVELTVWLAERESTQTGGVIEKSRDEGMSYVILGYFLHHWLFIDGFAAGVGSRKEDLVDKKGDPKTLFHKFRDMLEKLPDWMKPNGFNRREHDNYLRIVNPLNGATLTGEAGDNIGRGGRTSMYLLDEWGFVQNPEAADAAISQNTNVVIKGSTPNGVGNRFHQDRFSGRYSVFTMPWRLNPDKNWTAEIRGKTIHPWYEKQITTLDPVILAQEVDINYAASVEGVLIPNVWVQAAIDAHLKLNIEPTGDRIAGLDVADEGKDKNSLAGRHGIVLKALNTWSGRGDDIFYTTQKAMDFCIEDKYQTLYYDADGLGAGVRGDARVINENQREKGWDEVNVEPFRGSGSVNDPDGEIVEKRTNKDFFANLKAQSWWFLRLRFQNTYRALNGHEYDPDMLISLSSKDINQNEMTQLVMELSQPTYSKNGVGKILVNKQPDGAISPNRADAVMICYCPLVSALDIWSKL
;
A
#
# COMPACT_ATOMS: atom_id res chain seq x y z
N MET A 1 27.79 3.30 2.40
CA MET A 1 28.82 2.75 3.31
C MET A 1 28.08 2.46 4.59
N ASN A 2 27.75 1.19 4.85
CA ASN A 2 26.86 0.80 5.95
C ASN A 2 27.66 0.74 7.26
N TYR A 3 27.01 1.09 8.38
CA TYR A 3 27.59 0.94 9.72
C TYR A 3 27.44 -0.51 10.19
N ALA A 4 28.43 -1.01 10.93
CA ALA A 4 28.32 -2.35 11.49
C ALA A 4 27.51 -2.34 12.81
N LEU A 5 26.89 -3.47 13.16
CA LEU A 5 26.01 -3.57 14.34
C LEU A 5 26.72 -3.29 15.66
N ASP A 6 28.00 -3.63 15.74
CA ASP A 6 28.89 -3.38 16.87
C ASP A 6 29.19 -1.88 17.06
N GLU A 7 29.10 -1.08 16.00
CA GLU A 7 29.19 0.39 16.08
C GLU A 7 27.88 1.04 16.55
N ILE A 8 26.74 0.51 16.08
CA ILE A 8 25.41 1.08 16.35
C ILE A 8 24.84 0.68 17.71
N THR A 9 25.01 -0.58 18.11
CA THR A 9 24.40 -1.12 19.34
C THR A 9 24.85 -0.39 20.62
N PRO A 10 26.14 -0.01 20.78
CA PRO A 10 26.58 0.80 21.92
C PRO A 10 25.90 2.17 22.02
N LEU A 11 25.61 2.81 20.88
CA LEU A 11 24.90 4.09 20.85
C LEU A 11 23.47 3.93 21.40
N ILE A 12 22.77 2.90 20.93
CA ILE A 12 21.41 2.59 21.39
C ILE A 12 21.43 2.28 22.89
N LYS A 13 22.35 1.41 23.34
CA LYS A 13 22.50 1.08 24.77
C LYS A 13 22.74 2.34 25.62
N LYS A 14 23.65 3.22 25.18
CA LYS A 14 23.98 4.48 25.85
C LYS A 14 22.77 5.41 25.94
N TRP A 15 22.04 5.59 24.84
CA TRP A 15 20.82 6.39 24.81
C TRP A 15 19.75 5.81 25.74
N THR A 16 19.50 4.50 25.66
CA THR A 16 18.51 3.85 26.52
C THR A 16 18.86 3.99 28.00
N THR A 17 20.12 3.78 28.38
CA THR A 17 20.55 3.81 29.78
C THR A 17 20.63 5.23 30.34
N ASN A 18 21.11 6.19 29.55
CA ASN A 18 21.42 7.53 30.05
C ASN A 18 20.30 8.54 29.82
N ILE A 19 19.38 8.28 28.88
CA ILE A 19 18.27 9.17 28.55
C ILE A 19 16.95 8.51 28.90
N ARG A 20 16.63 7.40 28.23
CA ARG A 20 15.29 6.80 28.32
C ARG A 20 14.97 6.24 29.71
N LEU A 21 15.89 5.52 30.33
CA LEU A 21 15.68 4.93 31.65
C LEU A 21 15.45 6.02 32.73
N PRO A 22 16.28 7.07 32.86
CA PRO A 22 16.00 8.19 33.75
C PRO A 22 14.66 8.86 33.50
N GLU A 23 14.25 9.06 32.24
CA GLU A 23 12.93 9.61 31.91
C GLU A 23 11.78 8.74 32.42
N ILE A 24 11.87 7.42 32.19
CA ILE A 24 10.85 6.47 32.65
C ILE A 24 10.79 6.41 34.18
N VAL A 25 11.94 6.36 34.87
CA VAL A 25 11.98 6.35 36.34
C VAL A 25 11.39 7.64 36.91
N LYS A 26 11.70 8.80 36.31
CA LYS A 26 11.13 10.09 36.71
C LYS A 26 9.61 10.09 36.52
N GLU A 27 9.12 9.58 35.39
CA GLU A 27 7.69 9.52 35.10
C GLU A 27 6.95 8.56 36.03
N MET A 28 7.51 7.38 36.31
CA MET A 28 6.93 6.44 37.28
C MET A 28 6.86 7.05 38.67
N THR A 29 7.91 7.75 39.10
CA THR A 29 7.97 8.46 40.38
C THR A 29 6.91 9.56 40.44
N ARG A 30 6.78 10.36 39.37
CA ARG A 30 5.75 11.40 39.24
C ARG A 30 4.35 10.80 39.39
N ARG A 31 4.05 9.71 38.66
CA ARG A 31 2.74 9.03 38.73
C ARG A 31 2.45 8.44 40.10
N TYR A 32 3.45 7.88 40.78
CA TYR A 32 3.30 7.40 42.15
C TYR A 32 2.85 8.50 43.11
N TYR A 33 3.55 9.64 43.11
CA TYR A 33 3.16 10.78 43.95
C TYR A 33 1.84 11.41 43.51
N TYR A 34 1.58 11.51 42.21
CA TYR A 34 0.31 12.02 41.70
C TYR A 34 -0.86 11.15 42.19
N LYS A 35 -0.76 9.83 42.05
CA LYS A 35 -1.74 8.88 42.58
C LYS A 35 -1.94 9.06 44.09
N ALA A 36 -0.85 9.16 44.85
CA ALA A 36 -0.92 9.35 46.29
C ALA A 36 -1.65 10.65 46.71
N VAL A 37 -1.56 11.72 45.91
CA VAL A 37 -2.30 12.98 46.14
C VAL A 37 -3.78 12.84 45.77
N ILE A 38 -4.09 12.20 44.64
CA ILE A 38 -5.47 11.97 44.21
C ILE A 38 -6.22 11.10 45.22
N GLU A 39 -5.57 10.09 45.79
CA GLU A 39 -6.19 9.15 46.73
C GLU A 39 -6.35 9.68 48.17
N GLN A 40 -5.98 10.94 48.44
CA GLN A 40 -6.14 11.54 49.78
C GLN A 40 -7.59 11.81 50.17
N SER A 41 -8.48 12.01 49.18
CA SER A 41 -9.89 12.26 49.44
C SER A 41 -10.77 11.83 48.26
N GLU A 42 -12.01 11.49 48.57
CA GLU A 42 -13.02 11.16 47.56
C GLU A 42 -13.30 12.33 46.60
N SER A 43 -13.22 13.57 47.09
CA SER A 43 -13.38 14.77 46.25
C SER A 43 -12.28 14.90 45.19
N ASN A 44 -11.04 14.52 45.52
CA ASN A 44 -9.92 14.54 44.58
C ASN A 44 -10.09 13.45 43.52
N ILE A 45 -10.50 12.25 43.93
CA ILE A 45 -10.83 11.15 43.01
C ILE A 45 -11.93 11.59 42.04
N GLN A 46 -13.01 12.19 42.55
CA GLN A 46 -14.12 12.64 41.70
C GLN A 46 -13.71 13.74 40.72
N ALA A 47 -12.91 14.71 41.17
CA ALA A 47 -12.37 15.76 40.30
C ALA A 47 -11.45 15.18 39.21
N GLU A 48 -10.64 14.19 39.54
CA GLU A 48 -9.76 13.51 38.60
C GLU A 48 -10.53 12.67 37.58
N LEU A 49 -11.60 11.97 37.99
CA LEU A 49 -12.50 11.26 37.08
C LEU A 49 -13.15 12.21 36.08
N GLU A 50 -13.65 13.37 36.53
CA GLU A 50 -14.22 14.40 35.65
C GLU A 50 -13.18 14.98 34.68
N LYS A 51 -11.94 15.16 35.13
CA LYS A 51 -10.84 15.61 34.27
C LYS A 51 -10.49 14.55 33.23
N CYS A 52 -10.35 13.29 33.64
CA CYS A 52 -10.08 12.17 32.74
C CYS A 52 -11.19 12.01 31.70
N LYS A 53 -12.46 12.12 32.09
CA LYS A 53 -13.60 12.06 31.18
C LYS A 53 -13.53 13.09 30.06
N LYS A 54 -13.09 14.32 30.37
CA LYS A 54 -13.02 15.43 29.40
C LYS A 54 -11.72 15.47 28.59
N ASP A 55 -10.64 14.91 29.12
CA ASP A 55 -9.31 14.95 28.51
C ASP A 55 -8.70 13.54 28.43
N PRO A 56 -8.92 12.82 27.30
CA PRO A 56 -8.33 11.52 27.07
C PRO A 56 -6.79 11.53 27.14
N VAL A 57 -6.14 12.62 26.72
CA VAL A 57 -4.67 12.75 26.74
C VAL A 57 -4.18 12.82 28.17
N HIS A 58 -4.85 13.60 29.03
CA HIS A 58 -4.57 13.61 30.47
C HIS A 58 -4.74 12.20 31.07
N TRP A 59 -5.80 11.49 30.71
CA TRP A 59 -6.05 10.12 31.19
C TRP A 59 -4.93 9.15 30.79
N PHE A 60 -4.53 9.12 29.51
CA PHE A 60 -3.39 8.32 29.03
C PHE A 60 -2.10 8.62 29.80
N ASN A 61 -1.78 9.91 29.89
CA ASN A 61 -0.52 10.39 30.44
C ASN A 61 -0.40 10.19 31.96
N HIS A 62 -1.49 9.90 32.68
CA HIS A 62 -1.46 9.69 34.13
C HIS A 62 -1.75 8.25 34.54
N TRP A 63 -2.65 7.55 33.84
CA TRP A 63 -3.24 6.31 34.34
C TRP A 63 -2.96 5.09 33.47
N VAL A 64 -2.69 5.27 32.18
CA VAL A 64 -2.53 4.14 31.27
C VAL A 64 -1.09 3.63 31.26
N TRP A 65 -0.95 2.32 31.21
CA TRP A 65 0.33 1.62 31.13
C TRP A 65 0.38 0.75 29.87
N THR A 66 1.59 0.52 29.38
CA THR A 66 1.88 -0.39 28.26
C THR A 66 2.86 -1.46 28.70
N TYR A 67 3.02 -2.47 27.85
CA TYR A 67 3.96 -3.56 28.06
C TYR A 67 4.96 -3.64 26.91
N ASP A 68 6.25 -3.50 27.21
CA ASP A 68 7.36 -3.71 26.28
C ASP A 68 8.59 -4.29 27.01
N PRO A 69 8.89 -5.59 26.83
CA PRO A 69 9.99 -6.25 27.53
C PRO A 69 11.36 -6.00 26.88
N ARG A 70 11.43 -5.37 25.70
CA ARG A 70 12.69 -5.25 24.93
C ARG A 70 13.74 -4.41 25.63
N GLY A 71 13.30 -3.46 26.46
CA GLY A 71 14.17 -2.59 27.26
C GLY A 71 14.80 -3.25 28.49
N MET A 72 14.32 -4.44 28.90
CA MET A 72 14.78 -5.07 30.16
C MET A 72 16.27 -5.39 30.17
N ALA A 73 16.85 -5.72 29.02
CA ALA A 73 18.30 -5.94 28.89
C ALA A 73 19.14 -4.69 29.23
N PHE A 74 18.51 -3.52 29.26
CA PHE A 74 19.12 -2.23 29.61
C PHE A 74 18.58 -1.64 30.92
N GLY A 75 17.88 -2.45 31.73
CA GLY A 75 17.34 -2.05 33.04
C GLY A 75 15.98 -1.35 33.00
N LEU A 76 15.33 -1.22 31.82
CA LEU A 76 13.97 -0.70 31.77
C LEU A 76 12.97 -1.73 32.34
N PRO A 77 11.92 -1.29 33.06
CA PRO A 77 10.83 -2.17 33.43
C PRO A 77 10.03 -2.60 32.19
N ALA A 78 9.46 -3.80 32.21
CA ALA A 78 8.59 -4.25 31.12
C ALA A 78 7.25 -3.49 31.06
N ASN A 79 6.77 -3.02 32.22
CA ASN A 79 5.58 -2.17 32.30
C ASN A 79 6.02 -0.70 32.26
N LEU A 80 5.58 0.01 31.22
CA LEU A 80 5.98 1.39 30.96
C LEU A 80 4.77 2.32 31.10
N PRO A 81 4.92 3.50 31.73
CA PRO A 81 3.92 4.56 31.67
C PRO A 81 3.61 4.90 30.21
N PHE A 82 2.34 4.85 29.81
CA PHE A 82 1.96 5.17 28.43
C PHE A 82 1.73 6.66 28.23
N VAL A 83 2.83 7.43 28.30
CA VAL A 83 2.80 8.85 27.96
C VAL A 83 2.74 8.97 26.44
N LEU A 84 1.69 9.59 25.93
CA LEU A 84 1.48 9.75 24.49
C LEU A 84 2.59 10.62 23.91
N ARG A 85 3.23 10.10 22.86
CA ARG A 85 4.15 10.87 22.01
C ARG A 85 3.35 11.87 21.17
N PRO A 86 3.98 12.94 20.62
CA PRO A 86 3.26 13.98 19.89
C PRO A 86 2.30 13.45 18.82
N LYS A 87 2.77 12.51 17.97
CA LYS A 87 1.91 11.93 16.93
C LYS A 87 0.79 11.03 17.48
N GLN A 88 0.95 10.47 18.67
CA GLN A 88 -0.10 9.72 19.35
C GLN A 88 -1.16 10.65 19.97
N VAL A 89 -0.76 11.83 20.46
CA VAL A 89 -1.70 12.89 20.88
C VAL A 89 -2.54 13.33 19.68
N GLU A 90 -1.90 13.64 18.55
CA GLU A 90 -2.60 13.95 17.30
C GLU A 90 -3.58 12.85 16.88
N LEU A 91 -3.20 11.57 17.06
CA LEU A 91 -4.09 10.45 16.77
C LEU A 91 -5.35 10.47 17.65
N THR A 92 -5.23 10.77 18.95
CA THR A 92 -6.43 10.88 19.81
C THR A 92 -7.36 12.01 19.38
N VAL A 93 -6.82 13.15 18.95
CA VAL A 93 -7.60 14.27 18.42
C VAL A 93 -8.27 13.88 17.10
N TRP A 94 -7.53 13.20 16.22
CA TRP A 94 -8.04 12.73 14.94
C TRP A 94 -9.16 11.68 15.11
N LEU A 95 -9.07 10.78 16.10
CA LEU A 95 -10.13 9.83 16.44
C LEU A 95 -11.40 10.54 16.91
N ALA A 96 -11.28 11.54 17.79
CA ALA A 96 -12.42 12.34 18.24
C ALA A 96 -13.07 13.14 17.09
N GLU A 97 -12.26 13.63 16.14
CA GLU A 97 -12.77 14.25 14.91
C GLU A 97 -13.53 13.25 14.04
N ARG A 98 -12.99 12.04 13.83
CA ARG A 98 -13.66 10.97 13.07
C ARG A 98 -15.01 10.59 13.70
N GLU A 99 -15.02 10.44 15.02
CA GLU A 99 -16.23 10.14 15.79
C GLU A 99 -17.27 11.26 15.68
N SER A 100 -16.89 12.51 15.94
CA SER A 100 -17.83 13.65 15.89
C SER A 100 -18.37 13.94 14.49
N THR A 101 -17.57 13.71 13.45
CA THR A 101 -18.00 13.86 12.05
C THR A 101 -18.69 12.62 11.48
N GLN A 102 -18.73 11.51 12.23
CA GLN A 102 -19.24 10.22 11.77
C GLN A 102 -18.56 9.76 10.47
N THR A 103 -17.24 9.93 10.36
CA THR A 103 -16.46 9.53 9.20
C THR A 103 -15.36 8.52 9.56
N GLY A 104 -15.16 7.51 8.71
CA GLY A 104 -14.04 6.59 8.83
C GLY A 104 -12.69 7.21 8.44
N GLY A 105 -11.63 6.41 8.55
CA GLY A 105 -10.29 6.86 8.17
C GLY A 105 -9.29 5.72 8.03
N VAL A 106 -8.15 6.05 7.42
CA VAL A 106 -7.07 5.11 7.12
C VAL A 106 -5.81 5.55 7.86
N ILE A 107 -5.17 4.62 8.57
CA ILE A 107 -3.91 4.87 9.27
C ILE A 107 -2.81 4.04 8.61
N GLU A 108 -1.82 4.72 8.03
CA GLU A 108 -0.57 4.10 7.61
C GLU A 108 0.50 4.37 8.67
N LYS A 109 1.28 3.34 9.01
CA LYS A 109 2.26 3.43 10.08
C LYS A 109 3.56 2.75 9.71
N SER A 110 4.66 3.24 10.27
CA SER A 110 5.83 2.40 10.50
C SER A 110 5.46 1.35 11.56
N ARG A 111 6.14 0.20 11.53
CA ARG A 111 5.99 -0.85 12.51
C ARG A 111 6.41 -0.33 13.88
N ASP A 112 5.73 -0.83 14.91
CA ASP A 112 6.03 -0.50 16.30
C ASP A 112 5.85 1.00 16.63
N GLU A 113 4.80 1.61 16.08
CA GLU A 113 4.39 3.00 16.38
C GLU A 113 3.22 3.10 17.37
N GLY A 114 2.80 1.98 17.97
CA GLY A 114 1.81 1.98 19.06
C GLY A 114 0.37 2.33 18.66
N MET A 115 0.05 2.34 17.36
CA MET A 115 -1.30 2.65 16.85
C MET A 115 -2.40 1.87 17.56
N SER A 116 -2.34 0.52 17.59
CA SER A 116 -3.39 -0.29 18.21
C SER A 116 -3.54 -0.01 19.70
N TYR A 117 -2.45 0.31 20.42
CA TYR A 117 -2.53 0.70 21.84
C TYR A 117 -3.26 2.03 22.04
N VAL A 118 -3.00 3.03 21.19
CA VAL A 118 -3.69 4.33 21.27
C VAL A 118 -5.18 4.17 20.96
N ILE A 119 -5.53 3.43 19.91
CA ILE A 119 -6.94 3.25 19.52
C ILE A 119 -7.69 2.43 20.58
N LEU A 120 -7.11 1.32 21.06
CA LEU A 120 -7.72 0.53 22.12
C LEU A 120 -7.81 1.28 23.44
N GLY A 121 -6.83 2.15 23.75
CA GLY A 121 -6.91 3.01 24.92
C GLY A 121 -7.99 4.08 24.78
N TYR A 122 -8.18 4.63 23.58
CA TYR A 122 -9.29 5.54 23.28
C TYR A 122 -10.63 4.84 23.44
N PHE A 123 -10.76 3.60 22.95
CA PHE A 123 -11.94 2.77 23.16
C PHE A 123 -12.15 2.44 24.64
N LEU A 124 -11.08 2.16 25.40
CA LEU A 124 -11.18 1.93 26.84
C LEU A 124 -11.62 3.18 27.60
N HIS A 125 -11.11 4.35 27.22
CA HIS A 125 -11.56 5.63 27.77
C HIS A 125 -13.06 5.83 27.54
N HIS A 126 -13.55 5.62 26.31
CA HIS A 126 -14.98 5.72 26.01
C HIS A 126 -15.79 4.65 26.75
N TRP A 127 -15.28 3.44 26.82
CA TRP A 127 -15.89 2.34 27.57
C TRP A 127 -16.05 2.66 29.06
N LEU A 128 -15.13 3.42 29.65
CA LEU A 128 -15.21 3.87 31.04
C LEU A 128 -16.19 5.04 31.23
N PHE A 129 -16.22 6.01 30.31
CA PHE A 129 -16.83 7.32 30.58
C PHE A 129 -18.07 7.67 29.75
N ILE A 130 -18.39 6.90 28.71
CA ILE A 130 -19.47 7.16 27.76
C ILE A 130 -20.50 6.03 27.80
N ASP A 131 -21.72 6.36 28.23
CA ASP A 131 -22.80 5.40 28.39
C ASP A 131 -23.21 4.79 27.04
N GLY A 132 -23.35 3.46 27.02
CA GLY A 132 -23.77 2.72 25.82
C GLY A 132 -22.75 2.71 24.67
N PHE A 133 -21.52 3.19 24.85
CA PHE A 133 -20.49 3.14 23.82
C PHE A 133 -20.21 1.70 23.37
N ALA A 134 -20.20 1.46 22.07
CA ALA A 134 -19.93 0.14 21.51
C ALA A 134 -18.72 0.21 20.58
N ALA A 135 -17.61 -0.41 20.96
CA ALA A 135 -16.44 -0.56 20.11
C ALA A 135 -16.38 -1.95 19.47
N GLY A 136 -16.01 -1.98 18.19
CA GLY A 136 -15.66 -3.20 17.48
C GLY A 136 -14.18 -3.25 17.13
N VAL A 137 -13.59 -4.44 17.15
CA VAL A 137 -12.21 -4.66 16.72
C VAL A 137 -12.12 -5.91 15.85
N GLY A 138 -11.35 -5.82 14.78
CA GLY A 138 -11.13 -6.95 13.89
C GLY A 138 -9.71 -6.99 13.33
N SER A 139 -9.28 -8.18 12.97
CA SER A 139 -7.98 -8.42 12.32
C SER A 139 -8.02 -9.66 11.44
N ARG A 140 -6.93 -9.95 10.74
CA ARG A 140 -6.81 -11.06 9.77
C ARG A 140 -7.06 -12.47 10.34
N LYS A 141 -6.93 -12.67 11.65
CA LYS A 141 -7.17 -13.96 12.33
C LYS A 141 -7.76 -13.73 13.71
N GLU A 142 -8.67 -14.60 14.14
CA GLU A 142 -9.33 -14.53 15.45
C GLU A 142 -8.33 -14.62 16.60
N ASP A 143 -7.31 -15.47 16.47
CA ASP A 143 -6.16 -15.60 17.39
C ASP A 143 -5.32 -14.32 17.56
N LEU A 144 -5.50 -13.31 16.69
CA LEU A 144 -4.89 -11.98 16.82
C LEU A 144 -5.84 -10.96 17.45
N VAL A 145 -7.13 -11.28 17.52
CA VAL A 145 -8.17 -10.46 18.14
C VAL A 145 -8.31 -10.82 19.61
N ASP A 146 -8.57 -12.09 19.93
CA ASP A 146 -8.66 -12.56 21.31
C ASP A 146 -8.06 -13.97 21.46
N LYS A 147 -7.04 -14.07 22.30
CA LYS A 147 -6.50 -15.34 22.80
C LYS A 147 -6.00 -15.10 24.21
N LYS A 148 -6.67 -15.70 25.21
CA LYS A 148 -6.34 -15.50 26.62
C LYS A 148 -4.88 -15.86 26.88
N GLY A 149 -4.17 -14.94 27.57
CA GLY A 149 -2.75 -15.08 27.89
C GLY A 149 -1.79 -14.74 26.76
N ASP A 150 -2.27 -14.40 25.56
CA ASP A 150 -1.41 -14.01 24.44
C ASP A 150 -1.30 -12.48 24.33
N PRO A 151 -0.14 -11.88 24.67
CA PRO A 151 0.03 -10.43 24.71
C PRO A 151 -0.06 -9.74 23.35
N LYS A 152 -0.03 -10.51 22.25
CA LYS A 152 -0.13 -9.95 20.90
C LYS A 152 -1.55 -9.54 20.53
N THR A 153 -2.56 -10.04 21.23
CA THR A 153 -3.98 -9.88 20.86
C THR A 153 -4.54 -8.51 21.22
N LEU A 154 -5.51 -8.02 20.44
CA LEU A 154 -6.18 -6.74 20.71
C LEU A 154 -6.89 -6.73 22.06
N PHE A 155 -7.62 -7.79 22.38
CA PHE A 155 -8.31 -7.91 23.67
C PHE A 155 -7.33 -7.99 24.83
N HIS A 156 -6.18 -8.65 24.70
CA HIS A 156 -5.17 -8.63 25.76
C HIS A 156 -4.66 -7.21 26.03
N LYS A 157 -4.37 -6.41 25.00
CA LYS A 157 -3.93 -5.01 25.20
C LYS A 157 -4.99 -4.20 25.94
N PHE A 158 -6.26 -4.35 25.58
CA PHE A 158 -7.37 -3.68 26.27
C PHE A 158 -7.48 -4.12 27.74
N ARG A 159 -7.46 -5.44 28.00
CA ARG A 159 -7.48 -6.00 29.36
C ARG A 159 -6.28 -5.49 30.17
N ASP A 160 -5.08 -5.60 29.63
CA ASP A 160 -3.84 -5.19 30.29
C ASP A 160 -3.89 -3.71 30.73
N MET A 161 -4.41 -2.81 29.87
CA MET A 161 -4.64 -1.42 30.25
C MET A 161 -5.69 -1.28 31.36
N LEU A 162 -6.86 -1.92 31.23
CA LEU A 162 -7.95 -1.89 32.22
C LEU A 162 -7.49 -2.41 33.58
N GLU A 163 -6.73 -3.50 33.60
CA GLU A 163 -6.26 -4.16 34.83
C GLU A 163 -5.31 -3.27 35.64
N LYS A 164 -4.48 -2.48 34.94
CA LYS A 164 -3.49 -1.58 35.54
C LYS A 164 -4.06 -0.24 35.99
N LEU A 165 -5.32 0.06 35.69
CA LEU A 165 -5.99 1.23 36.25
C LEU A 165 -6.14 1.11 37.77
N PRO A 166 -6.20 2.23 38.49
CA PRO A 166 -6.59 2.23 39.89
C PRO A 166 -7.99 1.65 40.08
N ASP A 167 -8.23 0.97 41.21
CA ASP A 167 -9.50 0.29 41.45
C ASP A 167 -10.70 1.24 41.51
N TRP A 168 -10.50 2.48 41.98
CA TRP A 168 -11.52 3.52 42.01
C TRP A 168 -11.91 4.05 40.62
N MET A 169 -11.13 3.76 39.57
CA MET A 169 -11.44 4.12 38.19
C MET A 169 -12.13 2.98 37.43
N LYS A 170 -12.01 1.74 37.92
CA LYS A 170 -12.66 0.58 37.31
C LYS A 170 -14.16 0.64 37.60
N PRO A 171 -15.03 0.13 36.71
CA PRO A 171 -16.46 0.17 36.94
C PRO A 171 -16.85 -0.64 38.18
N ASN A 172 -17.69 -0.05 39.03
CA ASN A 172 -18.23 -0.77 40.18
C ASN A 172 -19.03 -2.00 39.70
N GLY A 173 -18.83 -3.14 40.36
CA GLY A 173 -19.44 -4.41 39.98
C GLY A 173 -18.79 -5.13 38.79
N PHE A 174 -17.69 -4.62 38.21
CA PHE A 174 -16.98 -5.33 37.14
C PHE A 174 -16.37 -6.64 37.63
N ASN A 175 -17.03 -7.75 37.29
CA ASN A 175 -16.55 -9.11 37.50
C ASN A 175 -16.00 -9.69 36.20
N ARG A 176 -14.70 -10.05 36.15
CA ARG A 176 -14.08 -10.62 34.94
C ARG A 176 -14.76 -11.90 34.43
N ARG A 177 -15.26 -12.75 35.33
CA ARG A 177 -15.89 -14.02 34.92
C ARG A 177 -17.19 -13.80 34.15
N GLU A 178 -17.92 -12.74 34.49
CA GLU A 178 -19.23 -12.44 33.92
C GLU A 178 -19.12 -11.48 32.74
N HIS A 179 -18.21 -10.50 32.86
CA HIS A 179 -18.15 -9.34 31.96
C HIS A 179 -16.99 -9.39 30.97
N ASP A 180 -15.96 -10.21 31.19
CA ASP A 180 -14.83 -10.42 30.27
C ASP A 180 -14.91 -11.82 29.64
N ASN A 181 -15.74 -11.90 28.61
CA ASN A 181 -15.98 -13.10 27.83
C ASN A 181 -15.07 -13.14 26.60
N TYR A 182 -14.99 -14.33 25.97
CA TYR A 182 -14.29 -14.46 24.70
C TYR A 182 -14.90 -13.53 23.64
N LEU A 183 -14.06 -12.72 23.00
CA LEU A 183 -14.43 -11.70 22.01
C LEU A 183 -15.44 -10.65 22.49
N ARG A 184 -15.69 -10.53 23.81
CA ARG A 184 -16.64 -9.54 24.34
C ARG A 184 -16.32 -9.09 25.76
N ILE A 185 -16.12 -7.79 25.94
CA ILE A 185 -15.98 -7.14 27.26
C ILE A 185 -17.12 -6.14 27.46
N VAL A 186 -17.82 -6.21 28.60
CA VAL A 186 -18.99 -5.35 28.90
C VAL A 186 -18.74 -4.56 30.19
N ASN A 187 -19.05 -3.27 30.17
CA ASN A 187 -19.06 -2.44 31.37
C ASN A 187 -20.43 -2.57 32.06
N PRO A 188 -20.53 -3.19 33.25
CA PRO A 188 -21.83 -3.37 33.92
C PRO A 188 -22.45 -2.06 34.41
N LEU A 189 -21.65 -1.01 34.60
CA LEU A 189 -22.12 0.27 35.13
C LEU A 189 -22.90 1.08 34.09
N ASN A 190 -22.42 1.10 32.85
CA ASN A 190 -22.95 1.99 31.80
C ASN A 190 -23.33 1.27 30.49
N GLY A 191 -23.17 -0.06 30.44
CA GLY A 191 -23.52 -0.89 29.28
C GLY A 191 -22.55 -0.80 28.10
N ALA A 192 -21.43 -0.09 28.23
CA ALA A 192 -20.45 0.01 27.14
C ALA A 192 -19.84 -1.36 26.81
N THR A 193 -19.47 -1.58 25.54
CA THR A 193 -18.98 -2.88 25.06
C THR A 193 -17.75 -2.76 24.17
N LEU A 194 -16.90 -3.79 24.21
CA LEU A 194 -15.88 -4.08 23.22
C LEU A 194 -16.19 -5.45 22.63
N THR A 195 -16.30 -5.55 21.30
CA THR A 195 -16.61 -6.79 20.58
C THR A 195 -15.54 -7.10 19.53
N GLY A 196 -15.22 -8.39 19.36
CA GLY A 196 -14.16 -8.85 18.47
C GLY A 196 -14.70 -9.72 17.33
N GLU A 197 -14.21 -9.51 16.12
CA GLU A 197 -14.54 -10.34 14.95
C GLU A 197 -13.30 -10.58 14.08
N ALA A 198 -13.29 -11.64 13.25
CA ALA A 198 -12.15 -11.92 12.38
C ALA A 198 -12.56 -12.62 11.07
N GLY A 199 -11.68 -12.51 10.07
CA GLY A 199 -11.88 -13.15 8.76
C GLY A 199 -13.18 -12.71 8.08
N ASP A 200 -13.92 -13.66 7.51
CA ASP A 200 -15.16 -13.41 6.77
C ASP A 200 -16.34 -12.95 7.65
N ASN A 201 -16.19 -13.05 8.97
CA ASN A 201 -17.20 -12.65 9.95
C ASN A 201 -17.10 -11.17 10.35
N ILE A 202 -16.04 -10.47 9.94
CA ILE A 202 -15.87 -9.04 10.22
C ILE A 202 -17.06 -8.24 9.69
N GLY A 203 -17.62 -7.38 10.55
CA GLY A 203 -18.70 -6.46 10.26
C GLY A 203 -20.09 -7.10 10.20
N ARG A 204 -20.22 -8.41 10.42
CA ARG A 204 -21.51 -9.12 10.33
C ARG A 204 -22.30 -9.10 11.64
N GLY A 205 -21.68 -8.75 12.77
CA GLY A 205 -22.31 -8.75 14.09
C GLY A 205 -22.60 -7.35 14.65
N GLY A 206 -23.87 -7.09 14.98
CA GLY A 206 -24.27 -5.91 15.77
C GLY A 206 -24.07 -4.55 15.09
N ARG A 207 -24.07 -3.49 15.89
CA ARG A 207 -23.73 -2.12 15.49
C ARG A 207 -22.76 -1.54 16.49
N THR A 208 -21.78 -0.80 16.01
CA THR A 208 -20.75 -0.18 16.85
C THR A 208 -20.70 1.33 16.63
N SER A 209 -20.34 2.08 17.67
CA SER A 209 -20.03 3.51 17.61
C SER A 209 -18.77 3.76 16.80
N MET A 210 -17.75 2.92 16.99
CA MET A 210 -16.48 2.95 16.24
C MET A 210 -15.92 1.54 16.08
N TYR A 211 -15.19 1.32 14.99
CA TYR A 211 -14.58 0.04 14.70
C TYR A 211 -13.12 0.16 14.26
N LEU A 212 -12.23 -0.68 14.81
CA LEU A 212 -10.84 -0.80 14.37
C LEU A 212 -10.65 -2.06 13.51
N LEU A 213 -10.19 -1.88 12.28
CA LEU A 213 -9.62 -2.95 11.47
C LEU A 213 -8.09 -2.88 11.54
N ASP A 214 -7.49 -3.71 12.39
CA ASP A 214 -6.03 -3.78 12.58
C ASP A 214 -5.38 -4.76 11.59
N GLU A 215 -4.21 -4.36 11.09
CA GLU A 215 -3.48 -5.07 10.02
C GLU A 215 -4.31 -5.25 8.74
N TRP A 216 -5.06 -4.19 8.36
CA TRP A 216 -5.97 -4.18 7.21
C TRP A 216 -5.31 -4.60 5.88
N GLY A 217 -4.03 -4.24 5.68
CA GLY A 217 -3.27 -4.60 4.48
C GLY A 217 -3.00 -6.11 4.33
N PHE A 218 -3.29 -6.91 5.36
CA PHE A 218 -3.02 -8.35 5.42
C PHE A 218 -4.29 -9.21 5.61
N VAL A 219 -5.48 -8.61 5.47
CA VAL A 219 -6.75 -9.36 5.48
C VAL A 219 -6.91 -10.12 4.16
N GLN A 220 -7.34 -11.38 4.22
CA GLN A 220 -7.38 -12.27 3.05
C GLN A 220 -8.52 -11.93 2.07
N ASN A 221 -9.71 -11.59 2.58
CA ASN A 221 -10.90 -11.26 1.77
C ASN A 221 -11.37 -9.81 2.05
N PRO A 222 -10.56 -8.80 1.72
CA PRO A 222 -10.79 -7.44 2.17
C PRO A 222 -12.06 -6.81 1.56
N GLU A 223 -12.48 -7.17 0.36
CA GLU A 223 -13.71 -6.64 -0.26
C GLU A 223 -14.96 -7.06 0.51
N ALA A 224 -15.04 -8.33 0.91
CA ALA A 224 -16.17 -8.86 1.66
C ALA A 224 -16.23 -8.26 3.06
N ALA A 225 -15.09 -8.15 3.74
CA ALA A 225 -14.99 -7.52 5.05
C ALA A 225 -15.37 -6.03 5.00
N ASP A 226 -14.94 -5.30 3.96
CA ASP A 226 -15.26 -3.87 3.81
C ASP A 226 -16.75 -3.63 3.50
N ALA A 227 -17.35 -4.51 2.69
CA ALA A 227 -18.78 -4.47 2.43
C ALA A 227 -19.60 -4.72 3.70
N ALA A 228 -19.23 -5.74 4.48
CA ALA A 228 -19.91 -6.07 5.72
C ALA A 228 -19.75 -4.95 6.78
N ILE A 229 -18.54 -4.44 6.98
CA ILE A 229 -18.27 -3.43 8.00
C ILE A 229 -18.96 -2.08 7.72
N SER A 230 -19.18 -1.76 6.44
CA SER A 230 -19.89 -0.53 6.05
C SER A 230 -21.31 -0.44 6.61
N GLN A 231 -21.94 -1.57 6.95
CA GLN A 231 -23.27 -1.63 7.55
C GLN A 231 -23.25 -1.66 9.08
N ASN A 232 -22.06 -1.87 9.67
CA ASN A 232 -21.88 -1.99 11.12
C ASN A 232 -21.73 -0.63 11.81
N THR A 233 -20.91 0.26 11.22
CA THR A 233 -20.63 1.59 11.75
C THR A 233 -20.26 2.58 10.65
N ASN A 234 -20.49 3.86 10.90
CA ASN A 234 -20.01 4.96 10.06
C ASN A 234 -18.52 5.26 10.30
N VAL A 235 -17.96 4.85 11.44
CA VAL A 235 -16.62 5.23 11.90
C VAL A 235 -15.70 4.03 11.92
N VAL A 236 -15.29 3.59 10.72
CA VAL A 236 -14.32 2.50 10.55
C VAL A 236 -12.91 3.08 10.43
N ILE A 237 -12.02 2.67 11.33
CA ILE A 237 -10.61 3.04 11.35
C ILE A 237 -9.79 1.86 10.84
N LYS A 238 -9.19 2.01 9.66
CA LYS A 238 -8.42 0.96 8.96
C LYS A 238 -6.92 1.21 9.14
N GLY A 239 -6.27 0.44 9.99
CA GLY A 239 -4.86 0.63 10.35
C GLY A 239 -3.95 -0.50 9.87
N SER A 240 -2.82 -0.20 9.24
CA SER A 240 -1.86 -1.23 8.80
C SER A 240 -0.47 -0.64 8.48
N THR A 241 0.55 -1.51 8.39
CA THR A 241 1.73 -1.21 7.57
C THR A 241 1.40 -1.50 6.08
N PRO A 242 2.10 -0.89 5.11
CA PRO A 242 1.94 -1.21 3.69
C PRO A 242 2.08 -2.70 3.42
N ASN A 243 1.49 -3.19 2.33
CA ASN A 243 1.64 -4.58 1.88
C ASN A 243 1.61 -4.68 0.35
N GLY A 244 2.47 -3.90 -0.30
CA GLY A 244 2.51 -3.75 -1.75
C GLY A 244 1.51 -2.75 -2.32
N VAL A 245 1.63 -2.51 -3.63
CA VAL A 245 0.75 -1.68 -4.44
C VAL A 245 -0.46 -2.51 -4.89
N GLY A 246 -1.63 -1.88 -5.00
CA GLY A 246 -2.81 -2.47 -5.61
C GLY A 246 -3.73 -3.24 -4.66
N ASN A 247 -3.28 -3.62 -3.47
CA ASN A 247 -4.14 -4.23 -2.45
C ASN A 247 -5.21 -3.24 -1.92
N ARG A 248 -6.23 -3.74 -1.20
CA ARG A 248 -7.33 -2.90 -0.70
C ARG A 248 -6.87 -1.76 0.21
N PHE A 249 -5.89 -1.97 1.08
CA PHE A 249 -5.37 -0.92 1.94
C PHE A 249 -4.67 0.19 1.16
N HIS A 250 -3.90 -0.15 0.13
CA HIS A 250 -3.32 0.79 -0.83
C HIS A 250 -4.42 1.58 -1.56
N GLN A 251 -5.45 0.88 -2.07
CA GLN A 251 -6.58 1.54 -2.72
C GLN A 251 -7.28 2.52 -1.78
N ASP A 252 -7.63 2.10 -0.56
CA ASP A 252 -8.28 2.96 0.45
C ASP A 252 -7.41 4.20 0.73
N ARG A 253 -6.12 3.98 0.96
CA ARG A 253 -5.12 5.04 1.25
C ARG A 253 -4.98 6.07 0.13
N PHE A 254 -5.02 5.66 -1.13
CA PHE A 254 -4.80 6.56 -2.29
C PHE A 254 -6.10 6.97 -2.99
N SER A 255 -7.26 6.49 -2.54
CA SER A 255 -8.56 6.78 -3.15
C SER A 255 -9.03 8.24 -3.04
N GLY A 256 -8.46 9.01 -2.12
CA GLY A 256 -8.95 10.35 -1.74
C GLY A 256 -10.28 10.35 -0.98
N ARG A 257 -10.86 9.18 -0.68
CA ARG A 257 -12.17 9.06 -0.02
C ARG A 257 -12.10 9.12 1.51
N TYR A 258 -10.97 8.73 2.08
CA TYR A 258 -10.78 8.62 3.52
C TYR A 258 -9.81 9.68 4.03
N SER A 259 -10.04 10.16 5.26
CA SER A 259 -9.02 10.91 5.98
C SER A 259 -7.85 9.97 6.29
N VAL A 260 -6.64 10.41 5.99
CA VAL A 260 -5.42 9.61 6.14
C VAL A 260 -4.61 10.16 7.32
N PHE A 261 -4.23 9.27 8.24
CA PHE A 261 -3.32 9.57 9.33
C PHE A 261 -2.03 8.77 9.20
N THR A 262 -0.90 9.46 9.02
CA THR A 262 0.41 8.82 8.82
C THR A 262 1.24 8.84 10.10
N MET A 263 1.74 7.69 10.55
CA MET A 263 2.61 7.53 11.72
C MET A 263 4.02 7.05 11.32
N PRO A 264 4.90 7.94 10.83
CA PRO A 264 6.25 7.57 10.45
C PRO A 264 7.18 7.51 11.67
N TRP A 265 8.13 6.58 11.67
CA TRP A 265 9.14 6.45 12.74
C TRP A 265 9.95 7.74 12.98
N ARG A 266 10.10 8.59 11.95
CA ARG A 266 10.78 9.90 12.05
C ARG A 266 10.06 10.88 13.00
N LEU A 267 8.79 10.64 13.32
CA LEU A 267 8.06 11.44 14.32
C LEU A 267 7.99 10.75 15.69
N ASN A 268 8.69 9.63 15.86
CA ASN A 268 8.84 8.94 17.12
C ASN A 268 10.12 9.41 17.83
N PRO A 269 10.04 10.17 18.94
CA PRO A 269 11.24 10.63 19.66
C PRO A 269 12.12 9.49 20.16
N ASP A 270 11.55 8.31 20.41
CA ASP A 270 12.32 7.13 20.85
C ASP A 270 13.13 6.47 19.71
N LYS A 271 12.89 6.89 18.45
CA LYS A 271 13.55 6.37 17.25
C LYS A 271 14.28 7.45 16.44
N ASN A 272 13.79 8.69 16.44
CA ASN A 272 14.28 9.81 15.64
C ASN A 272 15.45 10.57 16.28
N TRP A 273 15.93 10.16 17.44
CA TRP A 273 17.13 10.75 18.05
C TRP A 273 18.37 10.50 17.17
N THR A 274 19.34 11.41 17.27
CA THR A 274 20.54 11.39 16.44
C THR A 274 21.80 11.17 17.27
N ALA A 275 22.85 10.67 16.60
CA ALA A 275 24.19 10.57 17.15
C ALA A 275 25.22 10.85 16.05
N GLU A 276 26.41 11.32 16.45
CA GLU A 276 27.53 11.50 15.53
C GLU A 276 28.44 10.27 15.53
N ILE A 277 28.72 9.75 14.35
CA ILE A 277 29.68 8.66 14.13
C ILE A 277 30.42 8.88 12.81
N ARG A 278 31.74 8.68 12.79
CA ARG A 278 32.59 8.91 11.60
C ARG A 278 32.38 10.30 10.94
N GLY A 279 32.14 11.33 11.77
CA GLY A 279 31.89 12.70 11.29
C GLY A 279 30.53 12.90 10.60
N LYS A 280 29.58 11.97 10.75
CA LYS A 280 28.23 12.07 10.20
C LYS A 280 27.18 11.95 11.30
N THR A 281 26.12 12.74 11.18
CA THR A 281 24.92 12.61 12.00
C THR A 281 24.03 11.51 11.43
N ILE A 282 23.68 10.54 12.26
CA ILE A 282 22.82 9.40 11.90
C ILE A 282 21.66 9.27 12.87
N HIS A 283 20.68 8.43 12.52
CA HIS A 283 19.65 7.93 13.42
C HIS A 283 19.95 6.48 13.81
N PRO A 284 20.57 6.20 14.98
CA PRO A 284 21.07 4.86 15.28
C PRO A 284 19.99 3.77 15.27
N TRP A 285 18.74 4.10 15.63
CA TRP A 285 17.63 3.15 15.53
C TRP A 285 17.38 2.71 14.08
N TYR A 286 17.41 3.63 13.12
CA TYR A 286 17.17 3.36 11.71
C TYR A 286 18.36 2.65 11.04
N GLU A 287 19.60 3.05 11.37
CA GLU A 287 20.80 2.35 10.90
C GLU A 287 20.82 0.88 11.36
N LYS A 288 20.34 0.62 12.58
CA LYS A 288 20.12 -0.76 13.04
C LYS A 288 19.11 -1.48 12.15
N GLN A 289 17.99 -0.86 11.79
CA GLN A 289 17.00 -1.48 10.91
C GLN A 289 17.59 -1.80 9.53
N ILE A 290 18.31 -0.85 8.91
CA ILE A 290 19.01 -1.06 7.63
C ILE A 290 19.94 -2.28 7.69
N THR A 291 20.63 -2.44 8.82
CA THR A 291 21.62 -3.52 8.97
C THR A 291 20.97 -4.87 9.24
N THR A 292 19.77 -4.90 9.84
CA THR A 292 19.12 -6.15 10.27
C THR A 292 17.98 -6.64 9.39
N LEU A 293 17.34 -5.74 8.64
CA LEU A 293 16.16 -6.07 7.84
C LEU A 293 16.51 -6.22 6.37
N ASP A 294 15.78 -7.10 5.69
CA ASP A 294 15.75 -7.14 4.24
C ASP A 294 15.27 -5.79 3.67
N PRO A 295 15.83 -5.28 2.55
CA PRO A 295 15.45 -3.99 1.99
C PRO A 295 13.95 -3.83 1.68
N VAL A 296 13.26 -4.91 1.28
CA VAL A 296 11.80 -4.88 1.05
C VAL A 296 11.07 -4.72 2.37
N ILE A 297 11.45 -5.51 3.38
CA ILE A 297 10.84 -5.42 4.72
C ILE A 297 11.11 -4.04 5.34
N LEU A 298 12.32 -3.51 5.20
CA LEU A 298 12.66 -2.16 5.66
C LEU A 298 11.77 -1.12 4.98
N ALA A 299 11.67 -1.17 3.66
CA ALA A 299 10.86 -0.23 2.89
C ALA A 299 9.38 -0.31 3.30
N GLN A 300 8.83 -1.52 3.41
CA GLN A 300 7.43 -1.76 3.75
C GLN A 300 7.14 -1.40 5.21
N GLU A 301 7.83 -2.03 6.16
CA GLU A 301 7.51 -1.97 7.58
C GLU A 301 8.08 -0.73 8.27
N VAL A 302 9.16 -0.14 7.77
CA VAL A 302 9.80 1.01 8.41
C VAL A 302 9.52 2.28 7.62
N ASP A 303 9.79 2.30 6.31
CA ASP A 303 9.70 3.53 5.51
C ASP A 303 8.31 3.86 4.96
N ILE A 304 7.30 3.02 5.26
CA ILE A 304 5.92 3.18 4.76
C ILE A 304 5.89 3.24 3.22
N ASN A 305 6.69 2.40 2.58
CA ASN A 305 6.80 2.37 1.13
C ASN A 305 5.88 1.28 0.57
N TYR A 306 4.75 1.70 -0.01
CA TYR A 306 3.82 0.80 -0.71
C TYR A 306 4.42 0.19 -1.98
N ALA A 307 5.37 0.89 -2.60
CA ALA A 307 6.08 0.45 -3.78
C ALA A 307 7.27 -0.47 -3.48
N ALA A 308 7.49 -0.83 -2.20
CA ALA A 308 8.46 -1.87 -1.84
C ALA A 308 8.11 -3.14 -2.63
N SER A 309 9.04 -3.57 -3.49
CA SER A 309 8.86 -4.69 -4.40
C SER A 309 8.47 -5.93 -3.60
N VAL A 310 7.25 -6.45 -3.81
CA VAL A 310 7.02 -7.88 -3.57
C VAL A 310 8.13 -8.62 -4.34
N GLU A 311 8.76 -9.61 -3.74
CA GLU A 311 9.81 -10.38 -4.42
C GLU A 311 9.27 -10.85 -5.79
N GLY A 312 9.98 -10.52 -6.87
CA GLY A 312 9.56 -10.87 -8.23
C GLY A 312 8.72 -9.83 -8.98
N VAL A 313 8.49 -8.59 -8.49
CA VAL A 313 7.93 -7.50 -9.34
C VAL A 313 8.81 -7.29 -10.57
N LEU A 314 8.19 -7.26 -11.74
CA LEU A 314 8.87 -7.18 -13.02
C LEU A 314 9.43 -5.76 -13.28
N ILE A 315 8.60 -4.73 -13.12
CA ILE A 315 8.99 -3.33 -13.32
C ILE A 315 8.83 -2.58 -11.99
N PRO A 316 9.94 -2.31 -11.26
CA PRO A 316 9.92 -1.52 -10.05
C PRO A 316 9.29 -0.14 -10.25
N ASN A 317 8.42 0.27 -9.32
CA ASN A 317 7.74 1.57 -9.39
C ASN A 317 8.72 2.75 -9.47
N VAL A 318 9.88 2.66 -8.83
CA VAL A 318 10.93 3.69 -8.91
C VAL A 318 11.39 3.95 -10.34
N TRP A 319 11.40 2.92 -11.21
CA TRP A 319 11.71 3.10 -12.63
C TRP A 319 10.55 3.73 -13.39
N VAL A 320 9.31 3.32 -13.07
CA VAL A 320 8.10 3.88 -13.66
C VAL A 320 7.97 5.38 -13.35
N GLN A 321 8.15 5.77 -12.10
CA GLN A 321 8.13 7.16 -11.65
C GLN A 321 9.22 8.00 -12.32
N ALA A 322 10.43 7.43 -12.47
CA ALA A 322 11.52 8.12 -13.14
C ALA A 322 11.20 8.39 -14.62
N ALA A 323 10.47 7.49 -15.28
CA ALA A 323 10.10 7.59 -16.68
C ALA A 323 9.04 8.67 -16.98
N ILE A 324 8.32 9.19 -15.98
CA ILE A 324 7.41 10.33 -16.17
C ILE A 324 8.24 11.54 -16.61
N ASP A 325 7.92 12.08 -17.79
CA ASP A 325 8.62 13.19 -18.44
C ASP A 325 10.14 13.00 -18.56
N ALA A 326 10.63 11.76 -18.64
CA ALA A 326 12.05 11.48 -18.84
C ALA A 326 12.61 12.14 -20.11
N HIS A 327 11.82 12.24 -21.18
CA HIS A 327 12.23 12.96 -22.39
C HIS A 327 12.53 14.44 -22.13
N LEU A 328 11.79 15.10 -21.23
CA LEU A 328 12.08 16.48 -20.84
C LEU A 328 13.33 16.56 -19.94
N LYS A 329 13.45 15.63 -18.99
CA LYS A 329 14.58 15.57 -18.04
C LYS A 329 15.92 15.29 -18.75
N LEU A 330 15.88 14.49 -19.81
CA LEU A 330 17.05 14.13 -20.63
C LEU A 330 17.21 15.01 -21.87
N ASN A 331 16.30 15.97 -22.09
CA ASN A 331 16.27 16.85 -23.27
C ASN A 331 16.28 16.08 -24.60
N ILE A 332 15.45 15.04 -24.69
CA ILE A 332 15.26 14.20 -25.88
C ILE A 332 13.99 14.63 -26.59
N GLU A 333 14.13 15.04 -27.84
CA GLU A 333 12.98 15.30 -28.71
C GLU A 333 12.34 13.97 -29.14
N PRO A 334 11.01 13.80 -29.04
CA PRO A 334 10.35 12.59 -29.52
C PRO A 334 10.46 12.50 -31.06
N THR A 335 11.11 11.45 -31.57
CA THR A 335 11.27 11.15 -33.00
C THR A 335 10.96 9.67 -33.30
N GLY A 336 10.73 9.33 -34.57
CA GLY A 336 10.48 7.96 -35.02
C GLY A 336 9.00 7.64 -35.21
N ASP A 337 8.66 6.35 -35.24
CA ASP A 337 7.32 5.89 -35.61
C ASP A 337 6.25 6.26 -34.59
N ARG A 338 5.02 6.42 -35.10
CA ARG A 338 3.80 6.62 -34.32
C ARG A 338 2.99 5.33 -34.30
N ILE A 339 2.95 4.70 -33.12
CA ILE A 339 2.42 3.36 -32.95
C ILE A 339 1.41 3.33 -31.80
N ALA A 340 0.33 2.58 -31.99
CA ALA A 340 -0.68 2.33 -30.99
C ALA A 340 -0.71 0.85 -30.58
N GLY A 341 -1.12 0.59 -29.35
CA GLY A 341 -1.38 -0.73 -28.78
C GLY A 341 -2.76 -0.77 -28.14
N LEU A 342 -3.55 -1.80 -28.45
CA LEU A 342 -4.91 -2.01 -27.95
C LEU A 342 -4.99 -3.29 -27.13
N ASP A 343 -5.37 -3.18 -25.86
CA ASP A 343 -5.86 -4.29 -25.07
C ASP A 343 -7.39 -4.32 -25.11
N VAL A 344 -7.95 -5.45 -25.55
CA VAL A 344 -9.37 -5.62 -25.85
C VAL A 344 -10.09 -6.26 -24.67
N ALA A 345 -11.11 -5.59 -24.17
CA ALA A 345 -12.04 -6.07 -23.16
C ALA A 345 -13.49 -5.85 -23.63
N ASP A 346 -14.46 -6.23 -22.80
CA ASP A 346 -15.87 -6.03 -23.10
C ASP A 346 -16.64 -5.35 -21.94
N GLU A 347 -17.94 -5.60 -21.78
CA GLU A 347 -18.73 -5.13 -20.64
C GLU A 347 -18.32 -5.84 -19.36
N GLY A 348 -18.14 -5.08 -18.28
CA GLY A 348 -17.81 -5.63 -16.97
C GLY A 348 -16.81 -4.80 -16.19
N LYS A 349 -15.98 -5.49 -15.41
CA LYS A 349 -14.97 -4.88 -14.53
C LYS A 349 -13.75 -4.38 -15.31
N ASP A 350 -13.40 -5.08 -16.39
CA ASP A 350 -12.25 -4.75 -17.23
C ASP A 350 -12.63 -3.74 -18.30
N LYS A 351 -11.66 -2.95 -18.78
CA LYS A 351 -11.89 -1.89 -19.77
C LYS A 351 -10.97 -2.07 -20.97
N ASN A 352 -11.48 -1.71 -22.15
CA ASN A 352 -10.65 -1.52 -23.33
C ASN A 352 -9.64 -0.41 -23.04
N SER A 353 -8.40 -0.62 -23.48
CA SER A 353 -7.31 0.33 -23.26
C SER A 353 -6.49 0.51 -24.54
N LEU A 354 -6.37 1.75 -24.99
CA LEU A 354 -5.53 2.13 -26.14
C LEU A 354 -4.37 3.00 -25.65
N ALA A 355 -3.15 2.60 -25.97
CA ALA A 355 -1.92 3.34 -25.68
C ALA A 355 -1.26 3.78 -27.00
N GLY A 356 -0.88 5.04 -27.12
CA GLY A 356 -0.24 5.60 -28.31
C GLY A 356 1.09 6.28 -28.02
N ARG A 357 2.11 6.01 -28.83
CA ARG A 357 3.46 6.57 -28.67
C ARG A 357 4.00 7.22 -29.94
N HIS A 358 4.89 8.19 -29.75
CA HIS A 358 5.77 8.74 -30.80
C HIS A 358 7.21 8.46 -30.39
N GLY A 359 7.86 7.51 -31.08
CA GLY A 359 9.17 7.02 -30.65
C GLY A 359 9.12 6.45 -29.24
N ILE A 360 10.02 6.92 -28.39
CA ILE A 360 10.11 6.50 -26.98
C ILE A 360 9.06 7.12 -26.06
N VAL A 361 8.25 8.08 -26.54
CA VAL A 361 7.35 8.87 -25.69
C VAL A 361 5.91 8.39 -25.85
N LEU A 362 5.34 7.87 -24.76
CA LEU A 362 3.91 7.57 -24.65
C LEU A 362 3.16 8.89 -24.51
N LYS A 363 2.24 9.14 -25.45
CA LYS A 363 1.48 10.40 -25.56
C LYS A 363 -0.01 10.23 -25.37
N ALA A 364 -0.57 9.08 -25.71
CA ALA A 364 -2.00 8.80 -25.55
C ALA A 364 -2.22 7.59 -24.66
N LEU A 365 -3.24 7.69 -23.81
CA LEU A 365 -3.80 6.57 -23.07
C LEU A 365 -5.30 6.82 -22.85
N ASN A 366 -6.13 5.97 -23.45
CA ASN A 366 -7.57 6.10 -23.42
C ASN A 366 -8.20 4.79 -22.97
N THR A 367 -9.17 4.86 -22.05
CA THR A 367 -9.92 3.68 -21.60
C THR A 367 -11.43 3.84 -21.76
N TRP A 368 -12.12 2.76 -22.13
CA TRP A 368 -13.58 2.75 -22.26
C TRP A 368 -14.16 1.36 -22.01
N SER A 369 -15.43 1.32 -21.58
CA SER A 369 -16.17 0.06 -21.46
C SER A 369 -16.61 -0.44 -22.85
N GLY A 370 -16.65 -1.77 -23.03
CA GLY A 370 -17.22 -2.40 -24.22
C GLY A 370 -18.73 -2.17 -24.38
N ARG A 371 -19.32 -2.82 -25.39
CA ARG A 371 -20.75 -2.75 -25.73
C ARG A 371 -21.31 -4.14 -26.03
N GLY A 372 -21.31 -5.04 -25.04
CA GLY A 372 -21.98 -6.33 -25.07
C GLY A 372 -21.64 -7.17 -26.30
N ASP A 373 -20.43 -7.72 -26.33
CA ASP A 373 -19.85 -8.50 -27.44
C ASP A 373 -19.64 -7.73 -28.77
N ASP A 374 -19.87 -6.41 -28.82
CA ASP A 374 -19.60 -5.56 -30.00
C ASP A 374 -18.11 -5.18 -30.12
N ILE A 375 -17.29 -6.13 -30.59
CA ILE A 375 -15.86 -5.91 -30.88
C ILE A 375 -15.66 -4.96 -32.07
N PHE A 376 -16.62 -4.88 -32.99
CA PHE A 376 -16.56 -3.97 -34.14
C PHE A 376 -16.53 -2.51 -33.66
N TYR A 377 -17.38 -2.15 -32.69
CA TYR A 377 -17.36 -0.82 -32.07
C TYR A 377 -15.99 -0.48 -31.47
N THR A 378 -15.40 -1.40 -30.71
CA THR A 378 -14.07 -1.22 -30.12
C THR A 378 -13.01 -1.03 -31.21
N THR A 379 -13.07 -1.83 -32.27
CA THR A 379 -12.13 -1.75 -33.40
C THR A 379 -12.24 -0.41 -34.12
N GLN A 380 -13.45 0.00 -34.48
CA GLN A 380 -13.70 1.30 -35.12
C GLN A 380 -13.19 2.44 -34.26
N LYS A 381 -13.52 2.44 -32.97
CA LYS A 381 -13.09 3.48 -32.04
C LYS A 381 -11.57 3.55 -31.90
N ALA A 382 -10.89 2.41 -31.84
CA ALA A 382 -9.43 2.38 -31.79
C ALA A 382 -8.78 2.92 -33.08
N MET A 383 -9.36 2.59 -34.24
CA MET A 383 -8.90 3.12 -35.53
C MET A 383 -9.17 4.61 -35.67
N ASP A 384 -10.31 5.11 -35.20
CA ASP A 384 -10.62 6.54 -35.19
C ASP A 384 -9.57 7.32 -34.39
N PHE A 385 -9.20 6.85 -33.19
CA PHE A 385 -8.09 7.43 -32.42
C PHE A 385 -6.77 7.40 -33.18
N CYS A 386 -6.48 6.30 -33.89
CA CYS A 386 -5.26 6.19 -34.68
C CYS A 386 -5.20 7.23 -35.80
N ILE A 387 -6.32 7.51 -36.47
CA ILE A 387 -6.40 8.51 -37.54
C ILE A 387 -6.27 9.93 -36.95
N GLU A 388 -7.02 10.24 -35.89
CA GLU A 388 -7.03 11.54 -35.23
C GLU A 388 -5.62 11.93 -34.73
N ASP A 389 -4.92 10.99 -34.08
CA ASP A 389 -3.59 11.21 -33.49
C ASP A 389 -2.41 10.85 -34.42
N LYS A 390 -2.73 10.40 -35.64
CA LYS A 390 -1.77 9.99 -36.69
C LYS A 390 -0.87 8.82 -36.29
N TYR A 391 -1.41 7.82 -35.61
CA TYR A 391 -0.78 6.51 -35.41
C TYR A 391 -0.97 5.66 -36.67
N GLN A 392 0.13 5.30 -37.31
CA GLN A 392 0.09 4.59 -38.60
C GLN A 392 -0.15 3.09 -38.41
N THR A 393 0.34 2.54 -37.30
CA THR A 393 0.23 1.12 -36.97
C THR A 393 -0.42 0.93 -35.62
N LEU A 394 -1.43 0.06 -35.56
CA LEU A 394 -2.13 -0.39 -34.37
C LEU A 394 -1.86 -1.87 -34.15
N TYR A 395 -1.19 -2.20 -33.04
CA TYR A 395 -1.12 -3.57 -32.54
C TYR A 395 -2.27 -3.84 -31.58
N TYR A 396 -2.83 -5.05 -31.56
CA TYR A 396 -3.94 -5.39 -30.67
C TYR A 396 -3.81 -6.79 -30.06
N ASP A 397 -4.32 -7.01 -28.85
CA ASP A 397 -4.35 -8.35 -28.24
C ASP A 397 -5.30 -9.30 -28.99
N ALA A 398 -4.73 -10.33 -29.61
CA ALA A 398 -5.45 -11.32 -30.41
C ALA A 398 -5.59 -12.69 -29.72
N ASP A 399 -5.17 -12.85 -28.46
CA ASP A 399 -5.24 -14.15 -27.74
C ASP A 399 -6.65 -14.49 -27.24
N GLY A 400 -7.53 -13.49 -27.09
CA GLY A 400 -8.87 -13.64 -26.52
C GLY A 400 -9.95 -12.91 -27.32
N LEU A 401 -10.68 -12.00 -26.65
CA LEU A 401 -11.80 -11.25 -27.23
C LEU A 401 -11.43 -10.48 -28.50
N GLY A 402 -10.18 -10.03 -28.62
CA GLY A 402 -9.71 -9.30 -29.80
C GLY A 402 -9.53 -10.15 -31.06
N ALA A 403 -9.78 -11.46 -31.05
CA ALA A 403 -9.62 -12.32 -32.22
C ALA A 403 -10.33 -11.80 -33.50
N GLY A 404 -11.46 -11.09 -33.34
CA GLY A 404 -12.25 -10.49 -34.43
C GLY A 404 -11.70 -9.20 -35.02
N VAL A 405 -10.82 -8.47 -34.31
CA VAL A 405 -10.37 -7.11 -34.66
C VAL A 405 -9.78 -7.01 -36.06
N ARG A 406 -9.00 -8.01 -36.52
CA ARG A 406 -8.43 -7.99 -37.87
C ARG A 406 -9.48 -8.04 -38.97
N GLY A 407 -10.57 -8.79 -38.75
CA GLY A 407 -11.68 -8.87 -39.70
C GLY A 407 -12.41 -7.54 -39.80
N ASP A 408 -12.71 -6.95 -38.64
CA ASP A 408 -13.40 -5.67 -38.53
C ASP A 408 -12.56 -4.53 -39.13
N ALA A 409 -11.27 -4.47 -38.78
CA ALA A 409 -10.35 -3.47 -39.29
C ALA A 409 -10.21 -3.50 -40.82
N ARG A 410 -10.23 -4.69 -41.43
CA ARG A 410 -10.23 -4.82 -42.90
C ARG A 410 -11.47 -4.17 -43.51
N VAL A 411 -12.65 -4.44 -42.97
CA VAL A 411 -13.92 -3.85 -43.45
C VAL A 411 -13.91 -2.33 -43.27
N ILE A 412 -13.38 -1.84 -42.14
CA ILE A 412 -13.26 -0.40 -41.86
C ILE A 412 -12.32 0.27 -42.86
N ASN A 413 -11.12 -0.29 -43.08
CA ASN A 413 -10.16 0.24 -44.05
C ASN A 413 -10.67 0.17 -45.49
N GLU A 414 -11.39 -0.88 -45.89
CA GLU A 414 -12.06 -0.96 -47.20
C GLU A 414 -13.02 0.22 -47.41
N ASN A 415 -13.87 0.51 -46.42
CA ASN A 415 -14.78 1.66 -46.45
C ASN A 415 -14.04 3.01 -46.45
N GLN A 416 -12.92 3.12 -45.75
CA GLN A 416 -12.10 4.34 -45.72
C GLN A 416 -11.45 4.61 -47.07
N ARG A 417 -10.91 3.56 -47.70
CA ARG A 417 -10.31 3.59 -49.03
C ARG A 417 -11.29 4.07 -50.08
N GLU A 418 -12.54 3.58 -50.04
CA GLU A 418 -13.61 4.03 -50.95
C GLU A 418 -13.92 5.53 -50.79
N LYS A 419 -13.76 6.08 -49.58
CA LYS A 419 -13.96 7.50 -49.28
C LYS A 419 -12.71 8.35 -49.49
N GLY A 420 -11.57 7.75 -49.82
CA GLY A 420 -10.27 8.42 -49.93
C GLY A 420 -9.74 8.94 -48.58
N TRP A 421 -10.09 8.28 -47.48
CA TRP A 421 -9.63 8.60 -46.12
C TRP A 421 -8.38 7.80 -45.74
N ASP A 422 -7.67 8.26 -44.71
CA ASP A 422 -6.46 7.62 -44.21
C ASP A 422 -6.75 6.22 -43.65
N GLU A 423 -5.91 5.24 -43.98
CA GLU A 423 -6.00 3.87 -43.48
C GLU A 423 -5.04 3.63 -42.30
N VAL A 424 -5.35 2.64 -41.46
CA VAL A 424 -4.51 2.23 -40.32
C VAL A 424 -3.99 0.81 -40.55
N ASN A 425 -2.69 0.59 -40.40
CA ASN A 425 -2.15 -0.77 -40.42
C ASN A 425 -2.48 -1.49 -39.10
N VAL A 426 -3.25 -2.58 -39.13
CA VAL A 426 -3.72 -3.28 -37.92
C VAL A 426 -3.10 -4.66 -37.82
N GLU A 427 -2.25 -4.86 -36.81
CA GLU A 427 -1.43 -6.06 -36.65
C GLU A 427 -1.76 -6.82 -35.35
N PRO A 428 -1.87 -8.17 -35.39
CA PRO A 428 -2.18 -8.95 -34.20
C PRO A 428 -0.95 -9.13 -33.29
N PHE A 429 -1.14 -8.89 -31.99
CA PHE A 429 -0.24 -9.34 -30.93
C PHE A 429 -0.79 -10.61 -30.29
N ARG A 430 -0.03 -11.72 -30.32
CA ARG A 430 -0.41 -13.01 -29.71
C ARG A 430 0.56 -13.36 -28.60
N GLY A 431 0.27 -12.92 -27.38
CA GLY A 431 1.13 -13.11 -26.21
C GLY A 431 1.40 -14.58 -25.87
N SER A 432 0.46 -15.47 -26.15
CA SER A 432 0.56 -16.92 -25.98
C SER A 432 1.47 -17.59 -27.01
N GLY A 433 1.81 -16.87 -28.10
CA GLY A 433 2.64 -17.35 -29.18
C GLY A 433 4.12 -17.54 -28.82
N SER A 434 4.87 -18.05 -29.80
CA SER A 434 6.32 -18.18 -29.69
C SER A 434 6.99 -16.81 -29.60
N VAL A 435 8.14 -16.76 -28.93
CA VAL A 435 8.97 -15.56 -28.83
C VAL A 435 9.31 -15.00 -30.22
N ASN A 436 9.39 -13.69 -30.32
CA ASN A 436 9.96 -13.00 -31.48
C ASN A 436 11.47 -13.23 -31.53
N ASP A 437 12.02 -13.34 -32.74
CA ASP A 437 13.45 -13.58 -32.98
C ASP A 437 14.04 -14.65 -32.03
N PRO A 438 13.65 -15.94 -32.20
CA PRO A 438 13.97 -17.00 -31.25
C PRO A 438 15.47 -17.17 -30.97
N ASP A 439 16.31 -16.90 -31.96
CA ASP A 439 17.76 -17.05 -31.90
C ASP A 439 18.49 -15.75 -31.49
N GLY A 440 17.82 -14.61 -31.54
CA GLY A 440 18.34 -13.34 -31.03
C GLY A 440 18.45 -13.29 -29.49
N GLU A 441 19.14 -12.27 -29.00
CA GLU A 441 19.46 -12.10 -27.56
C GLU A 441 19.01 -10.73 -27.05
N ILE A 442 17.82 -10.65 -26.43
CA ILE A 442 17.40 -9.45 -25.66
C ILE A 442 18.11 -9.39 -24.31
N VAL A 443 18.47 -10.56 -23.76
CA VAL A 443 19.28 -10.69 -22.55
C VAL A 443 20.60 -11.32 -22.96
N GLU A 444 21.71 -10.62 -22.74
CA GLU A 444 23.04 -11.09 -23.14
C GLU A 444 23.29 -12.54 -22.75
N LYS A 445 23.87 -13.32 -23.67
CA LYS A 445 24.33 -14.70 -23.49
C LYS A 445 23.20 -15.73 -23.38
N ARG A 446 21.95 -15.36 -23.65
CA ARG A 446 20.83 -16.30 -23.74
C ARG A 446 19.89 -15.94 -24.89
N THR A 447 19.65 -16.91 -25.76
CA THR A 447 18.67 -16.77 -26.85
C THR A 447 17.26 -16.53 -26.29
N ASN A 448 16.43 -15.78 -27.02
CA ASN A 448 15.07 -15.47 -26.62
C ASN A 448 14.25 -16.74 -26.38
N LYS A 449 14.43 -17.77 -27.22
CA LYS A 449 13.73 -19.06 -27.07
C LYS A 449 14.14 -19.82 -25.81
N ASP A 450 15.38 -19.66 -25.36
CA ASP A 450 15.85 -20.29 -24.13
C ASP A 450 15.48 -19.47 -22.90
N PHE A 451 15.36 -18.16 -23.02
CA PHE A 451 15.11 -17.27 -21.88
C PHE A 451 13.62 -17.12 -21.55
N PHE A 452 12.75 -16.94 -22.55
CA PHE A 452 11.32 -16.63 -22.34
C PHE A 452 10.41 -17.81 -22.67
N ALA A 453 9.34 -17.97 -21.88
CA ALA A 453 8.37 -19.04 -22.11
C ALA A 453 7.43 -18.77 -23.30
N ASN A 454 7.13 -17.51 -23.60
CA ASN A 454 6.22 -17.06 -24.67
C ASN A 454 6.47 -15.58 -25.02
N LEU A 455 5.83 -15.11 -26.09
CA LEU A 455 5.94 -13.72 -26.54
C LEU A 455 5.53 -12.71 -25.46
N LYS A 456 4.49 -13.00 -24.67
CA LYS A 456 4.06 -12.14 -23.56
C LYS A 456 5.19 -11.91 -22.56
N ALA A 457 5.86 -12.98 -22.12
CA ALA A 457 6.98 -12.86 -21.19
C ALA A 457 8.13 -12.05 -21.79
N GLN A 458 8.42 -12.24 -23.07
CA GLN A 458 9.45 -11.48 -23.79
C GLN A 458 9.07 -9.99 -23.89
N SER A 459 7.86 -9.65 -24.30
CA SER A 459 7.40 -8.26 -24.48
C SER A 459 7.37 -7.49 -23.16
N TRP A 460 6.88 -8.12 -22.10
CA TRP A 460 6.91 -7.54 -20.76
C TRP A 460 8.34 -7.30 -20.27
N TRP A 461 9.27 -8.21 -20.56
CA TRP A 461 10.68 -8.03 -20.22
C TRP A 461 11.36 -6.95 -21.07
N PHE A 462 10.98 -6.85 -22.35
CA PHE A 462 11.46 -5.80 -23.23
C PHE A 462 11.01 -4.41 -22.76
N LEU A 463 9.73 -4.28 -22.34
CA LEU A 463 9.23 -3.08 -21.69
C LEU A 463 9.99 -2.76 -20.40
N ARG A 464 10.26 -3.78 -19.57
CA ARG A 464 11.08 -3.64 -18.36
C ARG A 464 12.46 -3.07 -18.67
N LEU A 465 13.14 -3.55 -19.71
CA LEU A 465 14.45 -3.03 -20.10
C LEU A 465 14.39 -1.56 -20.47
N ARG A 466 13.33 -1.10 -21.14
CA ARG A 466 13.15 0.34 -21.43
C ARG A 466 13.04 1.18 -20.17
N PHE A 467 12.21 0.78 -19.20
CA PHE A 467 12.11 1.47 -17.91
C PHE A 467 13.43 1.46 -17.13
N GLN A 468 14.13 0.32 -17.13
CA GLN A 468 15.43 0.20 -16.49
C GLN A 468 16.47 1.14 -17.13
N ASN A 469 16.51 1.20 -18.47
CA ASN A 469 17.43 2.06 -19.21
C ASN A 469 17.11 3.53 -18.97
N THR A 470 15.83 3.93 -18.97
CA THR A 470 15.43 5.30 -18.62
C THR A 470 15.89 5.68 -17.21
N TYR A 471 15.68 4.80 -16.23
CA TYR A 471 16.16 5.05 -14.87
C TYR A 471 17.68 5.19 -14.81
N ARG A 472 18.42 4.32 -15.51
CA ARG A 472 19.89 4.39 -15.58
C ARG A 472 20.38 5.67 -16.26
N ALA A 473 19.76 6.07 -17.36
CA ALA A 473 20.06 7.30 -18.10
C ALA A 473 19.95 8.54 -17.19
N LEU A 474 18.86 8.63 -16.42
CA LEU A 474 18.63 9.72 -15.46
C LEU A 474 19.64 9.73 -14.29
N ASN A 475 20.33 8.61 -14.04
CA ASN A 475 21.39 8.50 -13.05
C ASN A 475 22.80 8.63 -13.66
N GLY A 476 22.92 9.10 -14.91
CA GLY A 476 24.20 9.41 -15.56
C GLY A 476 24.98 8.21 -16.08
N HIS A 477 24.32 7.05 -16.23
CA HIS A 477 24.92 5.89 -16.89
C HIS A 477 24.80 6.01 -18.42
N GLU A 478 25.65 5.31 -19.18
CA GLU A 478 25.49 5.16 -20.62
C GLU A 478 24.17 4.46 -20.97
N TYR A 479 23.52 4.92 -22.04
CA TYR A 479 22.25 4.41 -22.52
C TYR A 479 22.15 4.53 -24.04
N ASP A 480 21.34 3.66 -24.64
CA ASP A 480 20.87 3.79 -26.01
C ASP A 480 19.55 4.62 -26.00
N PRO A 481 19.51 5.80 -26.64
CA PRO A 481 18.32 6.64 -26.69
C PRO A 481 17.07 5.94 -27.25
N ASP A 482 17.24 4.99 -28.18
CA ASP A 482 16.12 4.29 -28.84
C ASP A 482 15.51 3.20 -27.94
N MET A 483 16.25 2.79 -26.90
CA MET A 483 15.86 1.79 -25.92
C MET A 483 15.34 2.40 -24.61
N LEU A 484 14.91 3.66 -24.65
CA LEU A 484 14.25 4.34 -23.54
C LEU A 484 12.72 4.24 -23.62
N ILE A 485 12.07 4.71 -22.55
CA ILE A 485 10.64 5.03 -22.50
C ILE A 485 10.43 6.30 -21.68
N SER A 486 9.50 7.15 -22.11
CA SER A 486 9.02 8.30 -21.35
C SER A 486 7.49 8.33 -21.35
N LEU A 487 6.89 8.67 -20.22
CA LEU A 487 5.44 8.87 -20.08
C LEU A 487 5.16 10.38 -20.05
N SER A 488 4.44 10.91 -21.04
CA SER A 488 4.15 12.36 -21.12
C SER A 488 3.02 12.74 -20.17
N SER A 489 3.34 13.45 -19.08
CA SER A 489 2.31 13.94 -18.14
C SER A 489 1.46 15.07 -18.72
N LYS A 490 1.97 15.74 -19.75
CA LYS A 490 1.27 16.80 -20.49
C LYS A 490 0.16 16.24 -21.37
N ASP A 491 0.42 15.12 -22.03
CA ASP A 491 -0.47 14.59 -23.06
C ASP A 491 -1.45 13.54 -22.47
N ILE A 492 -1.06 12.84 -21.41
CA ILE A 492 -1.89 11.80 -20.77
C ILE A 492 -2.68 12.40 -19.61
N ASN A 493 -3.99 12.13 -19.55
CA ASN A 493 -4.85 12.57 -18.46
C ASN A 493 -4.33 12.08 -17.10
N GLN A 494 -4.33 12.95 -16.08
CA GLN A 494 -3.79 12.64 -14.75
C GLN A 494 -4.39 11.38 -14.11
N ASN A 495 -5.70 11.13 -14.29
CA ASN A 495 -6.35 9.94 -13.75
C ASN A 495 -5.84 8.68 -14.46
N GLU A 496 -5.73 8.71 -15.79
CA GLU A 496 -5.20 7.60 -16.58
C GLU A 496 -3.72 7.34 -16.28
N MET A 497 -2.91 8.41 -16.13
CA MET A 497 -1.52 8.30 -15.70
C MET A 497 -1.40 7.64 -14.32
N THR A 498 -2.23 8.06 -13.36
CA THR A 498 -2.20 7.50 -12.01
C THR A 498 -2.54 6.01 -12.02
N GLN A 499 -3.55 5.59 -12.80
CA GLN A 499 -3.88 4.17 -12.96
C GLN A 499 -2.78 3.39 -13.68
N LEU A 500 -2.25 3.92 -14.79
CA LEU A 500 -1.17 3.29 -15.54
C LEU A 500 0.06 3.03 -14.67
N VAL A 501 0.48 4.02 -13.86
CA VAL A 501 1.66 3.88 -13.00
C VAL A 501 1.47 2.76 -11.97
N MET A 502 0.26 2.56 -11.45
CA MET A 502 -0.07 1.44 -10.57
C MET A 502 -0.02 0.11 -11.34
N GLU A 503 -0.68 0.03 -12.50
CA GLU A 503 -0.77 -1.18 -13.30
C GLU A 503 0.60 -1.64 -13.83
N LEU A 504 1.49 -0.74 -14.23
CA LEU A 504 2.85 -1.07 -14.70
C LEU A 504 3.72 -1.75 -13.64
N SER A 505 3.44 -1.51 -12.35
CA SER A 505 4.21 -2.07 -11.23
C SER A 505 3.59 -3.36 -10.68
N GLN A 506 2.47 -3.82 -11.24
CA GLN A 506 1.74 -5.01 -10.79
C GLN A 506 2.34 -6.35 -11.26
N PRO A 507 2.79 -6.50 -12.52
CA PRO A 507 3.26 -7.79 -13.02
C PRO A 507 4.44 -8.32 -12.23
N THR A 508 4.40 -9.61 -11.93
CA THR A 508 5.51 -10.35 -11.33
C THR A 508 6.08 -11.35 -12.33
N TYR A 509 7.29 -11.84 -12.10
CA TYR A 509 7.90 -12.88 -12.91
C TYR A 509 8.39 -14.05 -12.06
N SER A 510 8.41 -15.23 -12.68
CA SER A 510 8.91 -16.48 -12.10
C SER A 510 9.64 -17.29 -13.16
N LYS A 511 10.30 -18.37 -12.74
CA LYS A 511 10.88 -19.36 -13.66
C LYS A 511 9.99 -20.60 -13.68
N ASN A 512 9.69 -21.10 -14.87
CA ASN A 512 8.99 -22.37 -15.02
C ASN A 512 9.92 -23.56 -14.73
N GLY A 513 9.39 -24.80 -14.80
CA GLY A 513 10.15 -26.02 -14.50
C GLY A 513 11.39 -26.26 -15.38
N VAL A 514 11.50 -25.61 -16.53
CA VAL A 514 12.67 -25.67 -17.43
C VAL A 514 13.53 -24.40 -17.36
N GLY A 515 13.27 -23.50 -16.40
CA GLY A 515 14.07 -22.29 -16.15
C GLY A 515 13.78 -21.10 -17.06
N LYS A 516 12.71 -21.13 -17.85
CA LYS A 516 12.26 -20.01 -18.69
C LYS A 516 11.43 -19.02 -17.89
N ILE A 517 11.55 -17.75 -18.20
CA ILE A 517 10.79 -16.67 -17.56
C ILE A 517 9.32 -16.75 -17.96
N LEU A 518 8.46 -16.73 -16.94
CA LEU A 518 7.02 -16.50 -17.03
C LEU A 518 6.68 -15.18 -16.36
N VAL A 519 5.73 -14.45 -16.94
CA VAL A 519 5.18 -13.22 -16.36
C VAL A 519 3.76 -13.49 -15.90
N ASN A 520 3.50 -13.26 -14.61
CA ASN A 520 2.17 -13.21 -14.02
C ASN A 520 1.73 -11.75 -13.92
N LYS A 521 0.91 -11.32 -14.88
CA LYS A 521 0.39 -9.94 -14.94
C LYS A 521 -0.68 -9.65 -13.89
N GLN A 522 -1.35 -10.68 -13.35
CA GLN A 522 -2.46 -10.58 -12.42
C GLN A 522 -2.21 -11.50 -11.23
N PRO A 523 -1.33 -11.11 -10.28
CA PRO A 523 -1.15 -11.86 -9.05
C PRO A 523 -2.47 -11.96 -8.26
N ASP A 524 -2.57 -12.96 -7.39
CA ASP A 524 -3.81 -13.26 -6.65
C ASP A 524 -4.36 -12.00 -5.94
N GLY A 525 -5.62 -11.67 -6.22
CA GLY A 525 -6.32 -10.49 -5.68
C GLY A 525 -6.14 -9.19 -6.51
N ALA A 526 -5.33 -9.19 -7.56
CA ALA A 526 -5.19 -8.05 -8.46
C ALA A 526 -6.20 -8.06 -9.62
N ILE A 527 -6.51 -6.87 -10.17
CA ILE A 527 -7.39 -6.69 -11.34
C ILE A 527 -6.53 -6.79 -12.61
N SER A 528 -7.13 -7.10 -13.78
CA SER A 528 -6.40 -7.10 -15.05
C SER A 528 -5.75 -5.73 -15.32
N PRO A 529 -4.45 -5.64 -15.63
CA PRO A 529 -3.75 -4.38 -15.84
C PRO A 529 -3.87 -3.90 -17.29
N ASN A 530 -5.10 -3.62 -17.75
CA ASN A 530 -5.36 -3.42 -19.18
C ASN A 530 -4.61 -2.22 -19.80
N ARG A 531 -4.39 -1.13 -19.05
CA ARG A 531 -3.60 0.02 -19.54
C ARG A 531 -2.15 -0.38 -19.73
N ALA A 532 -1.61 -1.14 -18.77
CA ALA A 532 -0.23 -1.56 -18.83
C ALA A 532 0.00 -2.62 -19.91
N ASP A 533 -0.97 -3.51 -20.17
CA ASP A 533 -0.94 -4.41 -21.32
C ASP A 533 -0.99 -3.64 -22.65
N ALA A 534 -1.85 -2.63 -22.79
CA ALA A 534 -1.88 -1.77 -23.97
C ALA A 534 -0.52 -1.08 -24.22
N VAL A 535 0.13 -0.59 -23.17
CA VAL A 535 1.50 -0.04 -23.25
C VAL A 535 2.52 -1.13 -23.61
N MET A 536 2.43 -2.32 -23.03
CA MET A 536 3.31 -3.45 -23.37
C MET A 536 3.20 -3.84 -24.85
N ILE A 537 1.97 -3.88 -25.39
CA ILE A 537 1.71 -4.15 -26.81
C ILE A 537 2.30 -3.03 -27.67
N CYS A 538 2.07 -1.76 -27.31
CA CYS A 538 2.56 -0.58 -28.00
C CYS A 538 4.10 -0.53 -28.12
N TYR A 539 4.82 -1.08 -27.13
CA TYR A 539 6.28 -1.13 -27.07
C TYR A 539 6.86 -2.54 -27.33
N CYS A 540 6.07 -3.48 -27.85
CA CYS A 540 6.50 -4.87 -28.00
C CYS A 540 7.67 -5.03 -29.02
N PRO A 541 8.50 -6.08 -28.90
CA PRO A 541 9.66 -6.28 -29.76
C PRO A 541 9.32 -6.61 -31.23
N LEU A 542 8.07 -6.96 -31.54
CA LEU A 542 7.61 -7.15 -32.93
C LEU A 542 7.75 -5.86 -33.75
N VAL A 543 7.60 -4.72 -33.09
CA VAL A 543 7.69 -3.41 -33.71
C VAL A 543 9.08 -3.13 -34.28
N SER A 544 10.13 -3.61 -33.59
CA SER A 544 11.52 -3.38 -34.01
C SER A 544 11.93 -4.19 -35.25
N ALA A 545 11.18 -5.24 -35.62
CA ALA A 545 11.50 -6.06 -36.80
C ALA A 545 11.15 -5.38 -38.14
N LEU A 546 10.19 -4.44 -38.14
CA LEU A 546 9.84 -3.65 -39.34
C LEU A 546 10.98 -2.70 -39.76
N ASP A 547 11.84 -2.32 -38.82
CA ASP A 547 12.87 -1.30 -39.03
C ASP A 547 14.22 -1.83 -39.58
N ILE A 548 14.38 -3.17 -39.62
CA ILE A 548 15.57 -3.81 -40.23
C ILE A 548 15.38 -3.97 -41.74
N TRP A 549 14.14 -4.18 -42.21
CA TRP A 549 13.83 -4.33 -43.64
C TRP A 549 13.66 -2.99 -44.37
N SER A 550 13.39 -1.89 -43.65
CA SER A 550 13.36 -0.53 -44.21
C SER A 550 14.75 0.13 -44.30
N LYS A 551 15.75 -0.44 -43.61
CA LYS A 551 17.16 0.02 -43.59
C LYS A 551 18.08 -0.78 -44.53
N LEU A 552 17.55 -1.79 -45.24
CA LEU A 552 18.17 -2.48 -46.37
C LEU A 552 17.53 -2.01 -47.68
#